data_AF-A0A2G9Z323-F1
#
_entry.id   AF-A0A2G9Z323-F1
#
_cell.length_a   1.000
_cell.length_b   1.000
_cell.length_c   1.000
_cell.angle_alpha   90.00
_cell.angle_beta   90.00
_cell.angle_gamma   90.00
#
_symmetry.space_group_name_H-M   'P 1'
#
loop_
_entity.id
_entity.type
_entity.pdbx_description
1 polymer ?
#
loop_
_entity_poly.entity_id
_entity_poly.type
_entity_poly.pdbx_seq_one_letter_code
_entity_poly.pdbx_strand_id
1 'polypeptide(L)' 'KNKMKIAIVAPVMVPVPPKKYGGIELIVDELARGLADKGHKITVFCSGG' A
#
# COMPACT_ATOMS: atom_id res chain seq x y z
N LYS A 1 12.58 10.14 14.83
CA LYS A 1 11.94 8.95 14.18
C LYS A 1 12.84 8.48 13.04
N ASN A 2 13.19 7.19 12.99
CA ASN A 2 14.05 6.65 11.93
C ASN A 2 13.22 6.45 10.66
N LYS A 3 13.68 7.00 9.53
CA LYS A 3 13.08 6.77 8.21
C LYS A 3 13.44 5.36 7.75
N MET A 4 12.46 4.63 7.22
CA MET A 4 12.59 3.22 6.80
C MET A 4 12.25 3.07 5.32
N LYS A 5 12.73 1.99 4.70
CA LYS A 5 12.27 1.52 3.40
C LYS A 5 11.39 0.30 3.62
N ILE A 6 10.13 0.36 3.22
CA ILE A 6 9.12 -0.67 3.50
C ILE A 6 8.51 -1.13 2.19
N ALA A 7 8.50 -2.45 1.97
CA ALA A 7 7.77 -3.07 0.87
C ALA A 7 6.48 -3.68 1.41
N ILE A 8 5.34 -3.40 0.78
CA ILE A 8 4.06 -4.03 1.07
C ILE A 8 3.67 -4.89 -0.13
N VAL A 9 3.42 -6.17 0.12
CA VAL A 9 2.93 -7.10 -0.90
C VAL A 9 1.42 -7.23 -0.71
N ALA A 10 0.65 -6.71 -1.66
CA ALA A 10 -0.80 -6.80 -1.65
C ALA A 10 -1.28 -8.10 -2.33
N PRO A 11 -2.52 -8.56 -2.05
CA PRO A 11 -3.13 -9.62 -2.84
C PRO A 11 -3.19 -9.26 -4.33
N VAL A 12 -3.11 -10.28 -5.20
CA VAL A 12 -3.06 -10.09 -6.66
C VAL A 12 -4.45 -10.03 -7.32
N MET A 13 -5.52 -9.84 -6.53
CA MET A 13 -6.90 -9.89 -7.01
C MET A 13 -7.35 -8.59 -7.70
N VAL A 14 -7.03 -7.43 -7.12
CA VAL A 14 -7.38 -6.10 -7.65
C VAL A 14 -6.23 -5.10 -7.41
N PRO A 15 -6.16 -3.97 -8.15
CA PRO A 15 -5.13 -2.95 -7.91
C PRO A 15 -5.25 -2.26 -6.55
N VAL A 16 -4.16 -1.63 -6.13
CA VAL A 16 -4.12 -0.71 -4.99
C VAL A 16 -3.94 0.74 -5.51
N PRO A 17 -4.83 1.69 -5.18
CA PRO A 17 -6.10 1.50 -4.48
C PRO A 17 -7.14 0.76 -5.34
N PRO A 18 -8.11 0.08 -4.71
CA PRO A 18 -9.11 -0.70 -5.42
C PRO A 18 -10.11 0.20 -6.15
N LYS A 19 -10.41 -0.10 -7.43
CA LYS A 19 -11.46 0.60 -8.21
C LYS A 19 -12.89 0.13 -7.89
N LYS A 20 -13.02 -1.06 -7.31
CA LYS A 20 -14.27 -1.73 -6.94
C LYS A 20 -14.13 -2.32 -5.53
N TYR A 21 -14.94 -3.30 -5.16
CA TYR A 21 -14.75 -4.01 -3.90
C TYR A 21 -13.34 -4.60 -3.78
N GLY A 22 -12.62 -4.21 -2.73
CA GLY A 22 -11.24 -4.63 -2.44
C GLY A 22 -10.87 -4.20 -1.02
N GLY A 23 -11.44 -4.88 -0.02
CA GLY A 23 -11.29 -4.47 1.38
C GLY A 23 -9.84 -4.48 1.86
N ILE A 24 -9.06 -5.49 1.44
CA ILE A 24 -7.64 -5.60 1.81
C ILE A 24 -6.85 -4.50 1.11
N GLU A 25 -7.08 -4.29 -0.19
CA GLU A 25 -6.39 -3.29 -0.99
C GLU A 25 -6.66 -1.85 -0.51
N LEU A 26 -7.87 -1.59 0.00
CA LEU A 26 -8.19 -0.32 0.65
C LEU A 26 -7.33 -0.09 1.91
N ILE A 27 -7.23 -1.10 2.77
CA ILE A 27 -6.39 -1.02 3.98
C ILE A 27 -4.90 -0.89 3.62
N VAL A 28 -4.45 -1.55 2.56
CA VAL A 28 -3.07 -1.40 2.06
C VAL A 28 -2.80 0.04 1.61
N ASP A 29 -3.71 0.68 0.86
CA ASP A 29 -3.55 2.07 0.42
C ASP A 29 -3.47 3.02 1.63
N GLU A 30 -4.41 2.89 2.59
CA GLU A 30 -4.43 3.71 3.81
C GLU A 30 -3.15 3.53 4.65
N LEU A 31 -2.69 2.29 4.83
CA LEU A 31 -1.46 2.00 5.54
C LEU A 31 -0.24 2.59 4.83
N ALA A 32 -0.15 2.44 3.51
CA ALA A 32 0.95 2.95 2.71
C ALA A 32 1.04 4.47 2.80
N ARG A 33 -0.09 5.18 2.67
CA ARG A 33 -0.17 6.65 2.81
C ARG A 33 0.21 7.09 4.22
N GLY A 34 -0.37 6.47 5.26
CA GLY A 34 -0.07 6.83 6.64
C GLY A 34 1.39 6.60 7.04
N LEU A 35 2.06 5.59 6.47
CA LEU A 35 3.49 5.38 6.65
C LEU A 35 4.33 6.38 5.85
N ALA A 36 3.92 6.72 4.62
CA ALA A 36 4.57 7.75 3.82
C ALA A 36 4.51 9.13 4.49
N ASP A 37 3.36 9.50 5.06
CA ASP A 37 3.16 10.75 5.81
C ASP A 37 4.04 10.84 7.06
N LYS A 38 4.38 9.68 7.65
CA LYS A 38 5.35 9.58 8.76
C LYS A 38 6.81 9.67 8.30
N GLY A 39 7.06 9.83 6.99
CA GLY A 39 8.37 10.03 6.39
C GLY A 39 9.10 8.77 5.95
N HIS A 40 8.40 7.62 5.88
CA HIS A 40 8.97 6.36 5.38
C HIS A 40 8.89 6.29 3.85
N LYS A 41 9.82 5.57 3.21
CA LYS A 41 9.78 5.27 1.78
C LYS A 41 9.04 3.95 1.56
N ILE A 42 7.90 4.01 0.89
CA ILE A 42 7.02 2.84 0.68
C ILE A 42 7.06 2.41 -0.79
N THR A 43 7.07 1.10 -1.02
CA THR A 43 6.79 0.48 -2.32
C THR A 43 5.69 -0.54 -2.12
N VAL A 44 4.62 -0.46 -2.92
CA VAL A 44 3.53 -1.44 -2.91
C VAL A 44 3.65 -2.27 -4.18
N PHE A 45 3.64 -3.59 -4.02
CA PHE A 45 3.54 -4.54 -5.13
C PHE A 45 2.10 -5.05 -5.18
N CYS A 46 1.42 -4.86 -6.30
CA CYS A 46 -0.01 -5.17 -6.41
C CYS A 46 -0.41 -5.65 -7.82
N SER A 47 -1.68 -6.04 -7.97
CA SER A 47 -2.20 -6.44 -9.27
C SER A 47 -2.36 -5.22 -10.19
N GLY A 48 -1.75 -5.25 -11.38
CA GLY A 48 -1.86 -4.15 -12.34
C GLY A 48 -1.06 -2.89 -11.96
N GLY A 49 -0.07 -3.00 -11.07
CA GLY A 49 0.84 -1.94 -10.65
C GLY A 49 2.16 -2.46 -10.11
#